data_AF-A0AAW2JJT7-F1
#
_entry.id   AF-A0AAW2JJT7-F1
#
_cell.length_a   1.000
_cell.length_b   1.000
_cell.length_c   1.000
_cell.angle_alpha   90.00
_cell.angle_beta   90.00
_cell.angle_gamma   90.00
#
_symmetry.space_group_name_H-M   'P 1'
#
loop_
_entity.id
_entity.type
_entity.pdbx_description
1 polymer ?
#
loop_
_entity_poly.entity_id
_entity_poly.type
_entity_poly.pdbx_seq_one_letter_code
_entity_poly.pdbx_strand_id
1 'polypeptide(L)'
;MTNVGVNPNSTSLTHEELDETGWSKRGRVVKDFGSDFVTYNIEDDPVTYKDAMASSEAKQWKEAVKSEMDSIVLNETCASQPPSGVYYHW
;
A
#
# COMPACT_ATOMS: atom_id res chain seq x y z
N MET A 1 18.37 47.90 1.43
CA MET A 1 16.93 47.85 1.09
C MET A 1 16.79 47.34 -0.33
N THR A 2 16.45 46.06 -0.49
CA THR A 2 15.94 45.48 -1.75
C THR A 2 15.02 44.33 -1.35
N ASN A 3 13.72 44.53 -1.55
CA ASN A 3 12.67 43.57 -1.28
C ASN A 3 12.47 42.61 -2.46
N VAL A 4 11.67 41.59 -2.15
CA VAL A 4 10.84 40.76 -3.05
C VAL A 4 11.54 39.52 -3.61
N GLY A 5 11.45 38.45 -2.82
CA GLY A 5 11.60 37.09 -3.30
C GLY A 5 10.54 36.78 -4.36
N VAL A 6 11.00 36.22 -5.47
CA VAL A 6 10.14 35.63 -6.50
C VAL A 6 9.66 34.29 -5.97
N ASN A 7 8.35 34.20 -5.78
CA ASN A 7 7.61 33.01 -5.38
C ASN A 7 7.31 32.16 -6.64
N PRO A 8 7.76 30.90 -6.75
CA PRO A 8 7.38 30.01 -7.84
C PRO A 8 6.06 29.26 -7.52
N ASN A 9 5.03 29.95 -7.05
CA ASN A 9 3.70 29.35 -6.91
C ASN A 9 2.77 29.86 -8.01
N SER A 10 2.86 29.23 -9.20
CA SER A 10 1.69 28.82 -9.97
C SER A 10 2.09 28.16 -11.28
N THR A 11 2.09 26.83 -11.30
CA THR A 11 1.61 26.08 -12.47
C THR A 11 0.80 24.88 -11.97
N SER A 12 -0.50 25.10 -11.86
CA SER A 12 -1.61 24.14 -12.03
C SER A 12 -1.36 22.68 -11.60
N LEU A 13 -1.68 22.36 -10.34
CA LEU A 13 -2.03 21.00 -9.96
C LEU A 13 -3.52 20.79 -10.23
N THR A 14 -3.82 20.26 -11.42
CA THR A 14 -5.10 19.62 -11.72
C THR A 14 -4.87 18.12 -11.81
N HIS A 15 -5.07 17.44 -10.69
CA HIS A 15 -5.59 16.08 -10.65
C HIS A 15 -6.18 15.90 -9.27
N GLU A 16 -7.48 16.22 -9.16
CA GLU A 16 -8.46 15.51 -8.36
C GLU A 16 -7.89 14.89 -7.07
N GLU A 17 -7.91 15.70 -6.01
CA GLU A 17 -8.44 15.37 -4.70
C GLU A 17 -8.57 13.86 -4.40
N LEU A 18 -7.43 13.28 -4.06
CA LEU A 18 -7.23 12.47 -2.86
C LEU A 18 -8.51 11.83 -2.29
N ASP A 19 -8.99 10.75 -2.91
CA ASP A 19 -9.88 9.80 -2.23
C ASP A 19 -9.04 9.01 -1.19
N GLU A 20 -8.53 9.73 -0.19
CA GLU A 20 -7.92 9.16 1.00
C GLU A 20 -9.00 9.04 2.07
N THR A 21 -9.69 7.91 2.03
CA THR A 21 -10.28 7.39 3.26
C THR A 21 -9.70 6.00 3.54
N GLY A 22 -8.55 5.97 4.20
CA GLY A 22 -7.99 4.70 4.69
C GLY A 22 -6.62 4.76 5.35
N TRP A 23 -5.83 5.83 5.18
CA TRP A 23 -4.51 5.86 5.80
C TRP A 23 -4.61 6.20 7.29
N SER A 24 -4.40 5.18 8.12
CA SER A 24 -4.05 5.39 9.53
C SER A 24 -2.81 6.29 9.59
N LYS A 25 -3.00 7.57 9.93
CA LYS A 25 -1.95 8.57 10.21
C LYS A 25 -1.19 8.26 11.51
N ARG A 26 -0.79 7.00 11.69
CA ARG A 26 0.13 6.62 12.77
C ARG A 26 1.50 7.16 12.40
N GLY A 27 2.02 8.05 13.25
CA GLY A 27 3.40 8.47 13.15
C GLY A 27 4.32 7.25 13.13
N ARG A 28 5.29 7.23 12.22
CA ARG A 28 6.30 6.17 12.19
C ARG A 28 7.19 6.33 13.42
N VAL A 29 7.11 5.38 14.35
CA VAL A 29 8.07 5.27 15.45
C VAL A 29 9.26 4.47 14.95
N VAL A 30 10.46 5.06 15.02
CA VAL A 30 11.70 4.32 14.77
C VAL A 30 11.85 3.32 15.91
N LYS A 31 11.88 2.03 15.57
CA LYS A 31 12.20 0.96 16.54
C LYS A 31 13.71 0.80 16.58
N ASP A 32 14.28 0.96 17.77
CA ASP A 32 15.60 0.45 18.11
C ASP A 32 15.42 -0.93 18.76
N PHE A 33 16.17 -1.91 18.29
CA PHE A 33 16.02 -3.28 18.79
C PHE A 33 16.97 -3.63 19.93
N GLY A 34 17.87 -2.71 20.29
CA GLY A 34 18.91 -2.97 21.30
C GLY A 34 20.09 -3.78 20.76
N SER A 35 21.15 -3.89 21.56
CA SER A 35 22.38 -4.63 21.20
C SER A 35 22.24 -6.15 21.35
N ASP A 36 21.18 -6.60 22.01
CA ASP A 36 20.80 -7.99 22.25
C ASP A 36 19.86 -8.55 21.16
N PHE A 37 19.49 -7.73 20.17
CA PHE A 37 18.70 -8.18 19.04
C PHE A 37 19.49 -9.12 18.13
N VAL A 38 19.05 -10.37 18.07
CA VAL A 38 19.58 -11.38 17.15
C VAL A 38 18.48 -11.72 16.15
N THR A 39 18.75 -11.49 14.86
CA THR A 39 17.89 -11.98 13.76
C THR A 39 18.48 -13.25 13.19
N TYR A 40 17.66 -14.29 13.08
CA TYR A 40 18.01 -15.48 12.31
C TYR A 40 17.72 -15.18 10.84
N ASN A 41 18.73 -14.73 10.10
CA ASN A 41 18.68 -14.82 8.64
C ASN A 41 18.91 -16.29 8.30
N ILE A 42 17.86 -16.97 7.84
CA ILE A 42 18.00 -18.25 7.17
C ILE A 42 18.66 -17.91 5.83
N GLU A 43 19.86 -18.41 5.57
CA GLU A 43 20.61 -18.07 4.35
C GLU A 43 19.83 -18.40 3.06
N ASP A 44 18.86 -19.31 3.17
CA ASP A 44 18.01 -19.75 2.07
C ASP A 44 16.80 -18.82 1.80
N ASP A 45 16.52 -17.84 2.66
CA ASP A 45 15.41 -16.92 2.45
C ASP A 45 15.75 -15.90 1.34
N PRO A 46 14.88 -15.72 0.33
CA PRO A 46 15.17 -14.85 -0.79
C PRO A 46 15.16 -13.37 -0.37
N VAL A 47 16.32 -12.72 -0.50
CA VAL A 47 16.49 -11.29 -0.14
C VAL A 47 15.98 -10.36 -1.24
N THR A 48 15.96 -10.83 -2.50
CA THR A 48 15.50 -10.03 -3.64
C THR A 48 14.28 -10.65 -4.31
N TYR A 49 13.49 -9.81 -4.99
CA TYR A 49 12.36 -10.28 -5.78
C TYR A 49 12.77 -11.30 -6.86
N LYS A 50 13.97 -11.12 -7.45
CA LYS A 50 14.47 -12.06 -8.46
C LYS A 50 14.74 -13.43 -7.84
N ASP A 51 15.34 -13.47 -6.66
CA ASP A 51 15.62 -14.72 -5.94
C ASP A 51 14.32 -15.39 -5.50
N ALA A 52 13.37 -14.60 -4.98
CA ALA A 52 12.04 -15.10 -4.61
C ALA A 52 11.30 -15.69 -5.82
N MET A 53 11.44 -15.07 -7.00
CA MET A 53 10.84 -15.56 -8.24
C MET A 53 11.60 -16.73 -8.89
N ALA A 54 12.86 -16.96 -8.50
CA ALA A 54 13.63 -18.13 -8.88
C ALA A 54 13.36 -19.34 -7.96
N SER A 55 12.71 -19.14 -6.81
CA SER A 55 12.31 -20.21 -5.89
C SER A 55 11.33 -21.18 -6.55
N SER A 56 11.39 -22.46 -6.13
CA SER A 56 10.46 -23.52 -6.55
C SER A 56 9.01 -23.19 -6.19
N GLU A 57 8.80 -22.42 -5.13
CA GLU A 57 7.49 -22.01 -4.65
C GLU A 57 6.88 -20.87 -5.47
N ALA A 58 7.67 -20.17 -6.30
CA ALA A 58 7.22 -18.97 -7.02
C ALA A 58 5.97 -19.23 -7.87
N LYS A 59 5.81 -20.46 -8.38
CA LYS A 59 4.60 -20.87 -9.10
C LYS A 59 3.37 -20.89 -8.18
N GLN A 60 3.50 -21.48 -7.00
CA GLN A 60 2.41 -21.57 -6.02
C GLN A 60 2.01 -20.19 -5.52
N TRP A 61 2.99 -19.31 -5.25
CA TRP A 61 2.73 -17.92 -4.87
C TRP A 61 1.92 -17.16 -5.94
N LYS A 62 2.27 -17.33 -7.23
CA LYS A 62 1.53 -16.70 -8.34
C LYS A 62 0.10 -17.22 -8.43
N GLU A 63 -0.09 -18.53 -8.28
CA GLU A 63 -1.42 -19.15 -8.30
C GLU A 63 -2.27 -18.69 -7.10
N ALA A 64 -1.68 -18.60 -5.91
CA ALA A 64 -2.35 -18.13 -4.70
C ALA A 64 -2.77 -16.65 -4.83
N VAL A 65 -1.87 -15.78 -5.31
CA VAL A 65 -2.18 -14.37 -5.55
C VAL A 65 -3.31 -14.22 -6.57
N LYS A 66 -3.26 -14.99 -7.67
CA LYS A 66 -4.32 -14.98 -8.67
C LYS A 66 -5.65 -15.46 -8.09
N SER A 67 -5.64 -16.57 -7.33
CA SER A 67 -6.82 -17.10 -6.66
C SER A 67 -7.45 -16.08 -5.72
N GLU A 68 -6.64 -15.32 -5.00
CA GLU A 68 -7.15 -14.28 -4.10
C GLU A 68 -7.70 -13.07 -4.86
N MET A 69 -7.07 -12.66 -5.96
CA MET A 69 -7.63 -11.63 -6.84
C MET A 69 -9.00 -12.05 -7.39
N ASP A 70 -9.09 -13.30 -7.85
CA ASP A 70 -10.34 -13.88 -8.35
C ASP A 70 -11.40 -13.97 -7.23
N SER A 71 -11.00 -14.28 -5.98
CA SER A 71 -11.90 -14.35 -4.82
C SER A 71 -12.45 -12.97 -4.43
N ILE A 72 -11.61 -11.93 -4.47
CA ILE A 72 -12.02 -10.54 -4.18
C ILE A 72 -13.05 -10.06 -5.20
N VAL A 73 -12.84 -10.38 -6.48
CA VAL A 73 -13.78 -10.01 -7.55
C VAL A 73 -15.10 -10.77 -7.41
N LEU A 74 -15.04 -12.07 -7.08
CA LEU A 74 -16.22 -12.92 -6.98
C LEU A 74 -17.06 -12.69 -5.72
N ASN A 75 -16.42 -12.40 -4.58
CA ASN A 75 -17.10 -12.22 -3.29
C ASN A 75 -17.69 -10.81 -3.12
N GLU A 76 -17.53 -9.94 -4.14
CA GLU A 76 -17.95 -8.54 -4.12
C GLU A 76 -17.49 -7.76 -2.87
N THR A 77 -16.41 -8.19 -2.20
CA THR A 77 -15.98 -7.61 -0.90
C THR A 77 -15.61 -6.13 -1.03
N CYS A 78 -15.12 -5.72 -2.21
CA CYS A 78 -14.79 -4.32 -2.51
C CYS A 78 -16.00 -3.52 -3.02
N ALA A 79 -17.08 -4.17 -3.45
CA ALA A 79 -18.30 -3.47 -3.76
C ALA A 79 -19.01 -3.20 -2.43
N SER A 80 -18.74 -2.03 -1.86
CA SER A 80 -19.60 -1.41 -0.86
C SER A 80 -20.97 -1.13 -1.50
N GLN A 81 -21.73 -2.18 -1.81
CA GLN A 81 -23.14 -2.04 -2.09
C GLN A 81 -23.78 -1.56 -0.78
N PRO A 82 -24.29 -0.32 -0.71
CA PRO A 82 -25.10 0.04 0.43
C PRO A 82 -26.25 -0.97 0.52
N PRO A 83 -26.70 -1.36 1.73
CA PRO A 83 -27.85 -2.23 1.89
C PRO A 83 -28.99 -1.68 1.03
N SER A 84 -29.60 -2.55 0.23
CA SER A 84 -30.72 -2.18 -0.63
C SER A 84 -31.82 -1.53 0.22
N GLY A 85 -31.90 -0.19 0.18
CA GLY A 85 -32.89 0.57 0.94
C GLY A 85 -32.43 1.89 1.56
N VAL A 86 -31.15 2.23 1.58
CA VAL A 86 -30.68 3.55 2.07
C VAL A 86 -30.24 4.44 0.91
N TYR A 87 -31.20 5.17 0.34
CA TYR A 87 -30.91 6.34 -0.50
C TYR A 87 -30.62 7.53 0.42
N TYR A 88 -29.39 8.03 0.42
CA TYR A 88 -29.09 9.31 1.01
C TYR A 88 -29.64 10.42 0.09
N HIS A 89 -30.64 11.15 0.56
CA HIS A 89 -31.07 12.40 -0.03
C HIS A 89 -30.19 13.53 0.52
N TRP A 90 -29.55 14.28 -0.39
CA TRP A 90 -29.00 15.61 -0.10
C TRP A 90 -30.06 16.67 -0.42
#